data_AF-A0A3D0HFS4-F1
#
_entry.id   AF-A0A3D0HFS4-F1
#
_cell.length_a   1.000
_cell.length_b   1.000
_cell.length_c   1.000
_cell.angle_alpha   90.00
_cell.angle_beta   90.00
_cell.angle_gamma   90.00
#
_symmetry.space_group_name_H-M   'P 1'
#
loop_
_entity.id
_entity.type
_entity.pdbx_description
1 polymer ?
#
loop_
_entity_poly.entity_id
_entity_poly.type
_entity_poly.pdbx_seq_one_letter_code
_entity_poly.pdbx_strand_id
1 'polypeptide(L)'
;LKGLGLAHKSEAGAVRVGITNADELTTAANQMPKEINEFLIEQTVTNIVAEVLVSVRRDAPVGWLITLGAGGIYTELWRDTVCLLAPSSDVEIKQALQKLRIAPLLNGFRGKPAADVDSLVDLIQKLIDAALKNELVEVELNPVLVTTNSAVAVDALMIAETR
;
A
#
# COMPACT_ATOMS: atom_id res chain seq x y z
N LEU A 1 -8.60 4.96 -13.51
CA LEU A 1 -7.89 5.86 -14.45
C LEU A 1 -7.39 7.08 -13.68
N LYS A 2 -6.09 7.34 -13.70
CA LYS A 2 -5.45 8.50 -13.08
C LYS A 2 -4.63 9.25 -14.13
N GLY A 3 -4.75 10.57 -14.20
CA GLY A 3 -3.84 11.43 -14.96
C GLY A 3 -2.52 11.63 -14.21
N LEU A 4 -1.40 11.63 -14.93
CA LEU A 4 -0.07 11.87 -14.36
C LEU A 4 0.36 13.34 -14.49
N GLY A 5 1.36 13.76 -13.71
CA GLY A 5 1.96 15.10 -13.79
C GLY A 5 1.25 16.22 -13.01
N LEU A 6 0.16 15.93 -12.29
CA LEU A 6 -0.54 16.91 -11.45
C LEU A 6 -0.42 16.56 -9.96
N ALA A 7 -0.18 17.59 -9.13
CA ALA A 7 -0.47 17.52 -7.69
C ALA A 7 -1.98 17.63 -7.45
N HIS A 8 -2.49 17.08 -6.34
CA HIS A 8 -3.93 17.14 -5.99
C HIS A 8 -4.89 16.60 -7.09
N LYS A 9 -4.50 15.51 -7.74
CA LYS A 9 -5.17 14.89 -8.92
C LYS A 9 -6.70 14.76 -8.77
N SER A 10 -7.19 14.36 -7.59
CA SER A 10 -8.63 14.19 -7.34
C SER A 10 -9.40 15.51 -7.44
N GLU A 11 -8.85 16.59 -6.87
CA GLU A 11 -9.44 17.94 -6.89
C GLU A 11 -9.36 18.56 -8.29
N ALA A 12 -8.32 18.23 -9.05
CA ALA A 12 -8.16 18.61 -10.45
C ALA A 12 -9.04 17.80 -11.43
N GLY A 13 -9.88 16.88 -10.92
CA GLY A 13 -10.71 16.02 -11.76
C GLY A 13 -9.92 14.99 -12.57
N ALA A 14 -8.65 14.75 -12.26
CA ALA A 14 -7.72 13.87 -12.95
C ALA A 14 -7.78 12.40 -12.46
N VAL A 15 -8.83 12.04 -11.71
CA VAL A 15 -9.09 10.66 -11.27
C VAL A 15 -10.51 10.27 -11.66
N ARG A 16 -10.65 9.09 -12.28
CA ARG A 16 -11.93 8.45 -12.61
C ARG A 16 -11.90 6.98 -12.19
N VAL A 17 -12.91 6.60 -11.42
CA VAL A 17 -13.12 5.25 -10.88
C VAL A 17 -14.42 4.66 -11.43
N GLY A 18 -14.61 3.35 -11.29
CA GLY A 18 -15.85 2.69 -11.74
C GLY A 18 -15.98 2.53 -13.25
N ILE A 19 -14.86 2.58 -13.99
CA ILE A 19 -14.82 2.35 -15.43
C ILE A 19 -14.93 0.84 -15.68
N THR A 20 -15.91 0.43 -16.47
CA THR A 20 -16.25 -0.98 -16.69
C THR A 20 -15.91 -1.49 -18.09
N ASN A 21 -15.64 -0.58 -19.04
CA ASN A 21 -15.35 -0.91 -20.43
C ASN A 21 -14.46 0.15 -21.11
N ALA A 22 -13.99 -0.17 -22.34
CA ALA A 22 -13.07 0.67 -23.09
C ALA A 22 -13.68 2.01 -23.58
N ASP A 23 -14.99 2.04 -23.84
CA ASP A 23 -15.67 3.26 -24.27
C ASP A 23 -15.79 4.27 -23.12
N GLU A 24 -16.13 3.79 -21.93
CA GLU A 24 -16.11 4.57 -20.69
C GLU A 24 -14.70 5.08 -20.37
N LEU A 25 -13.68 4.24 -20.58
CA LEU A 25 -12.28 4.62 -20.37
C LEU A 25 -11.88 5.79 -21.28
N THR A 26 -12.18 5.67 -22.57
CA THR A 26 -11.88 6.70 -23.58
C THR A 26 -12.63 7.99 -23.29
N THR A 27 -13.91 7.88 -22.93
CA THR A 27 -14.74 9.03 -22.54
C THR A 27 -14.18 9.72 -21.30
N ALA A 28 -13.82 8.96 -20.28
CA ALA A 28 -13.23 9.47 -19.05
C ALA A 28 -11.90 10.19 -19.30
N ALA A 29 -11.02 9.62 -20.14
CA ALA A 29 -9.75 10.24 -20.50
C ALA A 29 -9.95 11.57 -21.26
N ASN A 30 -10.88 11.62 -22.20
CA ASN A 30 -11.19 12.83 -22.98
C ASN A 30 -11.81 13.97 -22.15
N GLN A 31 -12.42 13.64 -21.00
CA GLN A 31 -13.00 14.61 -20.07
C GLN A 31 -12.00 15.15 -19.04
N MET A 32 -10.79 14.58 -18.96
CA MET A 32 -9.76 15.08 -18.07
C MET A 32 -9.10 16.35 -18.63
N PRO A 33 -8.45 17.18 -17.78
CA PRO A 33 -7.69 18.35 -18.22
C PRO A 33 -6.76 18.05 -19.40
N LYS A 34 -6.72 18.94 -20.40
CA LYS A 34 -6.00 18.72 -21.66
C LYS A 34 -4.47 18.71 -21.50
N GLU A 35 -3.99 19.20 -20.36
CA GLU A 35 -2.58 19.24 -20.00
C GLU A 35 -2.06 17.84 -19.59
N ILE A 36 -2.96 16.88 -19.31
CA ILE A 36 -2.61 15.50 -18.97
C ILE A 36 -2.34 14.74 -20.27
N ASN A 37 -1.07 14.36 -20.47
CA ASN A 37 -0.64 13.60 -21.64
C ASN A 37 -0.38 12.11 -21.32
N GLU A 38 -0.37 11.74 -20.04
CA GLU A 38 -0.07 10.38 -19.59
C GLU A 38 -1.11 9.93 -18.57
N PHE A 39 -1.50 8.66 -18.69
CA PHE A 39 -2.53 8.05 -17.87
C PHE A 39 -2.05 6.74 -17.27
N LEU A 40 -2.44 6.50 -16.02
CA LEU A 40 -2.30 5.22 -15.35
C LEU A 40 -3.67 4.54 -15.25
N ILE A 41 -3.75 3.32 -15.77
CA ILE A 41 -4.92 2.46 -15.68
C ILE A 41 -4.61 1.37 -14.67
N GLU A 42 -5.45 1.29 -13.64
CA GLU A 42 -5.33 0.30 -12.57
C GLU A 42 -6.64 -0.45 -12.43
N GLN A 43 -6.53 -1.74 -12.10
CA GLN A 43 -7.68 -2.51 -11.68
C GLN A 43 -8.23 -1.96 -10.37
N THR A 44 -9.56 -1.84 -10.27
CA THR A 44 -10.20 -1.50 -9.00
C THR A 44 -10.18 -2.71 -8.07
N VAL A 45 -9.53 -2.57 -6.93
CA VAL A 45 -9.54 -3.59 -5.87
C VAL A 45 -10.88 -3.50 -5.14
N THR A 46 -11.58 -4.62 -5.01
CA THR A 46 -12.88 -4.73 -4.33
C THR A 46 -12.77 -5.69 -3.15
N ASN A 47 -13.78 -5.70 -2.28
CA ASN A 47 -13.84 -6.59 -1.11
C ASN A 47 -12.64 -6.45 -0.16
N ILE A 48 -12.20 -5.20 0.05
CA ILE A 48 -11.09 -4.85 0.95
C ILE A 48 -11.51 -5.18 2.39
N VAL A 49 -10.70 -5.98 3.08
CA VAL A 49 -10.86 -6.35 4.48
C VAL A 49 -10.18 -5.33 5.39
N ALA A 50 -8.95 -4.93 5.02
CA ALA A 50 -8.15 -3.97 5.76
C ALA A 50 -7.19 -3.21 4.84
N GLU A 51 -6.77 -2.03 5.30
CA GLU A 51 -5.68 -1.26 4.71
C GLU A 51 -4.50 -1.32 5.67
N VAL A 52 -3.30 -1.60 5.16
CA VAL A 52 -2.08 -1.75 5.96
C VAL A 52 -0.98 -0.84 5.38
N LEU A 53 -0.35 -0.06 6.23
CA LEU A 53 0.91 0.63 5.91
C LEU A 53 2.06 -0.35 6.10
N VAL A 54 2.96 -0.40 5.12
CA VAL A 54 4.21 -1.16 5.21
C VAL A 54 5.34 -0.25 4.76
N SER A 55 6.29 0.06 5.63
CA SER A 55 7.54 0.72 5.25
C SER A 55 8.76 -0.11 5.62
N VAL A 56 9.80 -0.03 4.80
CA VAL A 56 11.13 -0.56 5.06
C VAL A 56 12.12 0.59 4.84
N ARG A 57 12.69 1.08 5.93
CA ARG A 57 13.55 2.26 5.94
C ARG A 57 14.88 1.96 6.61
N ARG A 58 15.96 2.50 6.05
CA ARG A 58 17.29 2.46 6.66
C ARG A 58 17.37 3.52 7.75
N ASP A 59 17.62 3.10 8.98
CA ASP A 59 17.77 3.96 10.15
C ASP A 59 19.08 3.64 10.86
N ALA A 60 20.06 4.54 10.77
CA ALA A 60 21.36 4.36 11.39
C ALA A 60 21.33 4.81 12.87
N PRO A 61 21.86 4.02 13.83
CA PRO A 61 22.75 2.86 13.65
C PRO A 61 22.05 1.49 13.62
N VAL A 62 20.72 1.46 13.71
CA VAL A 62 19.93 0.24 13.96
C VAL A 62 19.85 -0.71 12.75
N GLY A 63 20.08 -0.20 11.54
CA GLY A 63 20.05 -0.97 10.30
C GLY A 63 18.79 -0.69 9.50
N TRP A 64 18.03 -1.72 9.16
CA TRP A 64 16.76 -1.60 8.44
C TRP A 64 15.59 -1.79 9.40
N LEU A 65 14.66 -0.84 9.41
CA LEU A 65 13.45 -0.87 10.21
C LEU A 65 12.26 -1.15 9.30
N ILE A 66 11.46 -2.14 9.68
CA ILE A 66 10.16 -2.42 9.08
C ILE A 66 9.12 -1.76 9.97
N THR A 67 8.28 -0.90 9.43
CA THR A 67 7.10 -0.37 10.12
C THR A 67 5.84 -0.95 9.49
N LEU A 68 5.02 -1.60 10.32
CA LEU A 68 3.69 -2.08 9.95
C LEU A 68 2.67 -1.24 10.68
N GLY A 69 1.58 -0.85 10.02
CA GLY A 69 0.53 -0.11 10.69
C GLY A 69 -0.82 -0.17 9.99
N ALA A 70 -1.83 0.39 10.62
CA ALA A 70 -3.11 0.62 9.96
C ALA A 70 -2.93 1.62 8.80
N GLY A 71 -3.44 1.31 7.62
CA GLY A 71 -3.46 2.19 6.44
C GLY A 71 -4.70 3.09 6.38
N GLY A 72 -4.68 4.02 5.43
CA GLY A 72 -5.81 4.91 5.12
C GLY A 72 -5.85 6.21 5.92
N ILE A 73 -6.95 6.96 5.81
CA ILE A 73 -7.06 8.32 6.37
C ILE A 73 -6.93 8.42 7.90
N TYR A 74 -7.06 7.29 8.60
CA TYR A 74 -7.00 7.24 10.07
C TYR A 74 -5.62 6.82 10.61
N THR A 75 -4.65 6.50 9.76
CA THR A 75 -3.29 6.08 10.15
C THR A 75 -2.67 7.05 11.17
N GLU A 76 -2.69 8.34 10.87
CA GLU A 76 -2.09 9.39 11.72
C GLU A 76 -2.82 9.57 13.07
N LEU A 77 -4.14 9.34 13.08
CA LEU A 77 -4.98 9.55 14.25
C LEU A 77 -4.82 8.42 15.28
N TRP A 78 -4.66 7.18 14.83
CA TRP A 78 -4.68 6.01 15.71
C TRP A 78 -3.28 5.63 16.21
N ARG A 79 -2.22 6.07 15.50
CA ARG A 79 -0.83 5.67 15.77
C ARG A 79 -0.71 4.16 15.97
N ASP A 80 -1.46 3.42 15.16
CA ASP A 80 -1.51 1.97 15.22
C ASP A 80 -0.37 1.40 14.38
N THR A 81 0.82 1.40 14.98
CA THR A 81 2.05 0.98 14.31
C THR A 81 2.88 0.08 15.21
N VAL A 82 3.58 -0.87 14.60
CA VAL A 82 4.59 -1.72 15.23
C VAL A 82 5.84 -1.74 14.35
N CYS A 83 7.01 -1.86 14.97
CA CYS A 83 8.27 -1.94 14.25
C CYS A 83 8.99 -3.27 14.49
N LEU A 84 9.72 -3.70 13.46
CA LEU A 84 10.62 -4.85 13.46
C LEU A 84 11.96 -4.45 12.83
N LEU A 85 13.02 -5.18 13.12
CA LEU A 85 14.29 -5.04 12.37
C LEU A 85 14.28 -5.97 11.16
N ALA A 86 14.82 -5.52 10.03
CA ALA A 86 15.04 -6.35 8.87
C ALA A 86 16.47 -6.95 8.88
N PRO A 87 16.65 -8.21 8.44
CA PRO A 87 15.60 -9.12 7.97
C PRO A 87 14.74 -9.67 9.12
N SER A 88 13.47 -9.97 8.84
CA SER A 88 12.53 -10.60 9.77
C SER A 88 11.92 -11.85 9.12
N SER A 89 11.65 -12.87 9.92
CA SER A 89 10.94 -14.07 9.47
C SER A 89 9.44 -13.84 9.29
N ASP A 90 8.80 -14.69 8.49
CA ASP A 90 7.34 -14.68 8.31
C ASP A 90 6.59 -14.77 9.64
N VAL A 91 7.14 -15.54 10.58
CA VAL A 91 6.57 -15.71 11.93
C VAL A 91 6.62 -14.39 12.71
N GLU A 92 7.74 -13.68 12.67
CA GLU A 92 7.89 -12.37 13.34
C GLU A 92 6.97 -11.32 12.74
N ILE A 93 6.84 -11.28 11.41
CA ILE A 93 5.93 -10.37 10.70
C ILE A 93 4.48 -10.67 11.08
N LYS A 94 4.06 -11.95 11.04
CA LYS A 94 2.72 -12.37 11.47
C LYS A 94 2.45 -11.96 12.91
N GLN A 95 3.40 -12.19 13.82
CA GLN A 95 3.26 -11.80 15.22
C GLN A 95 3.17 -10.27 15.40
N ALA A 96 3.90 -9.50 14.60
CA ALA A 96 3.82 -8.04 14.64
C ALA A 96 2.45 -7.55 14.16
N LEU A 97 1.92 -8.09 13.06
CA LEU A 97 0.56 -7.78 12.58
C LEU A 97 -0.51 -8.01 13.65
N GLN A 98 -0.34 -9.03 14.49
CA GLN A 98 -1.26 -9.32 15.60
C GLN A 98 -1.19 -8.32 16.76
N LYS A 99 -0.14 -7.48 16.83
CA LYS A 99 -0.01 -6.41 17.84
C LYS A 99 -0.75 -5.13 17.43
N LEU A 100 -1.17 -5.02 16.18
CA LEU A 100 -1.94 -3.89 15.67
C LEU A 100 -3.35 -3.89 16.25
N ARG A 101 -3.91 -2.71 16.49
CA ARG A 101 -5.33 -2.53 16.85
C ARG A 101 -6.26 -3.00 15.74
N ILE A 102 -5.81 -2.97 14.47
CA ILE A 102 -6.55 -3.54 13.34
C ILE A 102 -6.48 -5.07 13.23
N ALA A 103 -5.72 -5.77 14.08
CA ALA A 103 -5.62 -7.24 14.04
C ALA A 103 -6.98 -7.98 14.06
N PRO A 104 -8.02 -7.53 14.79
CA PRO A 104 -9.35 -8.14 14.71
C PRO A 104 -9.98 -8.09 13.31
N LEU A 105 -9.68 -7.06 12.50
CA LEU A 105 -10.13 -7.01 11.10
C LEU A 105 -9.38 -8.05 10.26
N LEU A 106 -8.06 -8.18 10.46
CA LEU A 106 -7.24 -9.17 9.77
C LEU A 106 -7.68 -10.60 10.08
N ASN A 107 -8.11 -10.88 11.31
CA ASN A 107 -8.55 -12.19 11.75
C ASN A 107 -10.04 -12.50 11.44
N GLY A 108 -10.77 -11.53 10.89
CA GLY A 108 -12.22 -11.61 10.70
C GLY A 108 -12.99 -11.18 11.95
N PHE A 109 -14.00 -10.34 11.76
CA PHE A 109 -14.78 -9.76 12.86
C PHE A 109 -16.28 -9.72 12.55
N ARG A 110 -17.10 -10.16 13.52
CA ARG A 110 -18.59 -10.12 13.44
C ARG A 110 -19.16 -10.67 12.12
N GLY A 111 -18.74 -11.87 11.74
CA GLY A 111 -19.23 -12.54 10.52
C GLY A 111 -18.65 -12.01 9.22
N LYS A 112 -17.73 -11.03 9.27
CA LYS A 112 -16.91 -10.66 8.11
C LYS A 112 -15.75 -11.65 7.94
N PRO A 113 -15.35 -11.92 6.68
CA PRO A 113 -14.23 -12.81 6.42
C PRO A 113 -12.91 -12.24 6.93
N ALA A 114 -11.95 -13.12 7.20
CA ALA A 114 -10.58 -12.76 7.51
C ALA A 114 -9.83 -12.26 6.27
N ALA A 115 -8.77 -11.48 6.51
CA ALA A 115 -7.84 -11.06 5.48
C ALA A 115 -6.91 -12.22 5.10
N ASP A 116 -6.42 -12.21 3.87
CA ASP A 116 -5.33 -13.10 3.45
C ASP A 116 -3.99 -12.56 3.98
N VAL A 117 -3.71 -12.91 5.23
CA VAL A 117 -2.49 -12.50 5.94
C VAL A 117 -1.24 -13.12 5.29
N ASP A 118 -1.36 -14.28 4.67
CA ASP A 118 -0.22 -14.93 4.00
C ASP A 118 0.21 -14.12 2.78
N SER A 119 -0.73 -13.69 1.93
CA SER A 119 -0.45 -12.78 0.81
C SER A 119 0.18 -11.46 1.26
N LEU A 120 -0.24 -10.92 2.41
CA LEU A 120 0.35 -9.71 2.98
C LEU A 120 1.80 -9.95 3.42
N VAL A 121 2.07 -11.06 4.11
CA VAL A 121 3.43 -11.42 4.57
C VAL A 121 4.36 -11.64 3.38
N ASP A 122 3.91 -12.34 2.34
CA ASP A 122 4.67 -12.54 1.11
C ASP A 122 5.05 -11.20 0.43
N LEU A 123 4.12 -10.24 0.43
CA LEU A 123 4.37 -8.90 -0.09
C LEU A 123 5.40 -8.15 0.77
N ILE A 124 5.30 -8.22 2.09
CA ILE A 124 6.26 -7.60 3.01
C ILE A 124 7.66 -8.19 2.80
N GLN A 125 7.78 -9.52 2.66
CA GLN A 125 9.07 -10.17 2.39
C GLN A 125 9.70 -9.68 1.08
N LYS A 126 8.90 -9.57 0.00
CA LYS A 126 9.37 -9.01 -1.27
C LYS A 126 9.82 -7.56 -1.13
N LEU A 127 9.15 -6.78 -0.29
CA LEU A 127 9.51 -5.39 -0.02
C LEU A 127 10.84 -5.27 0.73
N ILE A 128 11.03 -6.10 1.76
CA ILE A 128 12.30 -6.22 2.49
C ILE A 128 13.41 -6.58 1.50
N ASP A 129 13.21 -7.63 0.71
CA ASP A 129 14.17 -8.05 -0.31
C ASP A 129 14.51 -6.93 -1.30
N ALA A 130 13.51 -6.18 -1.76
CA ALA A 130 13.71 -5.07 -2.67
C ALA A 130 14.52 -3.94 -2.01
N ALA A 131 14.22 -3.57 -0.77
CA ALA A 131 14.95 -2.54 -0.04
C ALA A 131 16.42 -2.94 0.20
N LEU A 132 16.68 -4.20 0.57
CA LEU A 132 18.02 -4.68 0.92
C LEU A 132 18.92 -4.92 -0.31
N LYS A 133 18.35 -5.28 -1.46
CA LYS A 133 19.11 -5.66 -2.67
C LYS A 133 19.32 -4.50 -3.65
N ASN A 134 18.69 -3.35 -3.42
CA ASN A 134 18.79 -2.18 -4.28
C ASN A 134 19.40 -0.99 -3.52
N GLU A 135 19.85 0.05 -4.24
CA GLU A 135 20.37 1.30 -3.66
C GLU A 135 19.24 2.19 -3.10
N LEU A 136 18.40 1.63 -2.23
CA LEU A 136 17.28 2.30 -1.59
C LEU A 136 17.64 2.69 -0.15
N VAL A 137 17.01 3.73 0.36
CA VAL A 137 17.05 4.11 1.78
C VAL A 137 15.67 4.03 2.41
N GLU A 138 14.61 4.05 1.59
CA GLU A 138 13.24 3.91 2.04
C GLU A 138 12.35 3.35 0.94
N VAL A 139 11.49 2.42 1.32
CA VAL A 139 10.33 2.01 0.54
C VAL A 139 9.11 2.02 1.45
N GLU A 140 8.05 2.69 1.03
CA GLU A 140 6.77 2.72 1.74
C GLU A 140 5.64 2.37 0.79
N LEU A 141 4.75 1.50 1.25
CA LEU A 141 3.50 1.14 0.60
C LEU A 141 2.36 1.60 1.50
N ASN A 142 1.59 2.60 1.05
CA ASN A 142 0.57 3.21 1.87
C ASN A 142 -0.65 3.67 1.03
N PRO A 143 -1.75 2.88 0.97
CA PRO A 143 -1.96 1.61 1.65
C PRO A 143 -1.59 0.38 0.80
N VAL A 144 -1.33 -0.73 1.49
CA VAL A 144 -1.54 -2.09 0.98
C VAL A 144 -2.99 -2.48 1.28
N LEU A 145 -3.77 -2.73 0.24
CA LEU A 145 -5.14 -3.22 0.34
C LEU A 145 -5.14 -4.73 0.50
N VAL A 146 -5.64 -5.22 1.64
CA VAL A 146 -5.71 -6.65 1.92
C VAL A 146 -7.16 -7.12 1.74
N THR A 147 -7.35 -8.13 0.91
CA THR A 147 -8.64 -8.77 0.65
C THR A 147 -8.65 -10.17 1.27
N THR A 148 -9.69 -10.96 1.01
CA THR A 148 -9.77 -12.34 1.47
C THR A 148 -8.86 -13.31 0.70
N ASN A 149 -8.18 -12.85 -0.36
CA ASN A 149 -7.37 -13.72 -1.23
C ASN A 149 -6.13 -13.05 -1.85
N SER A 150 -5.81 -11.82 -1.45
CA SER A 150 -4.67 -11.07 -1.99
C SER A 150 -4.31 -9.87 -1.12
N ALA A 151 -3.08 -9.38 -1.29
CA ALA A 151 -2.62 -8.09 -0.79
C ALA A 151 -2.05 -7.29 -1.97
N VAL A 152 -2.53 -6.06 -2.14
CA VAL A 152 -2.21 -5.21 -3.31
C VAL A 152 -1.76 -3.84 -2.84
N ALA A 153 -0.53 -3.46 -3.17
CA ALA A 153 -0.07 -2.09 -3.01
C ALA A 153 -0.71 -1.20 -4.07
N VAL A 154 -1.39 -0.13 -3.66
CA VAL A 154 -2.06 0.81 -4.58
C VAL A 154 -1.40 2.20 -4.62
N ASP A 155 -0.40 2.39 -3.78
CA ASP A 155 0.51 3.53 -3.79
C ASP A 155 1.88 3.08 -3.25
N ALA A 156 2.95 3.69 -3.76
CA ALA A 156 4.31 3.36 -3.37
C ALA A 156 5.22 4.58 -3.43
N LEU A 157 5.99 4.80 -2.37
CA LEU A 157 7.10 5.73 -2.32
C LEU A 157 8.41 4.94 -2.26
N MET A 158 9.36 5.29 -3.12
CA MET A 158 10.71 4.73 -3.11
C MET A 158 11.72 5.87 -3.12
N ILE A 159 12.64 5.86 -2.17
CA ILE A 159 13.73 6.84 -2.07
C ILE A 159 15.04 6.09 -2.22
N ALA A 160 15.81 6.47 -3.23
CA ALA A 160 17.14 5.96 -3.48
C ALA A 160 18.21 6.73 -2.69
N GLU A 161 19.34 6.09 -2.41
CA GLU A 161 20.50 6.77 -1.86
C GLU A 161 20.99 7.81 -2.87
N THR A 162 21.12 9.08 -2.45
CA THR A 162 21.66 10.12 -3.32
C THR A 162 23.17 9.98 -3.33
N ARG A 163 23.74 9.69 -4.50
CA ARG A 163 25.20 9.69 -4.71
C ARG A 163 25.76 11.10 -4.73
#